data_AF-A0A8S2V2S7-F1
#
_entry.id   AF-A0A8S2V2S7-F1
#
_cell.length_a   1.000
_cell.length_b   1.000
_cell.length_c   1.000
_cell.angle_alpha   90.00
_cell.angle_beta   90.00
_cell.angle_gamma   90.00
#
_symmetry.space_group_name_H-M   'P 1'
#
loop_
_entity.id
_entity.type
_entity.pdbx_description
1 polymer ?
#
loop_
_entity_poly.entity_id
_entity_poly.type
_entity_poly.pdbx_seq_one_letter_code
_entity_poly.pdbx_strand_id
1 'polypeptide(L)'
;ILRKDWATLCQCFKFQPLNLVRSYMGEKLAFYSAFIGFYNQMLIPAAFVGLLIFIYGAASAPADHATIDICGSFGDSTYMCPTCNQICPFRKLSDSCVYSTVSRVFDNAVTVVFAVLMSLWARWFIELWKRRQSVLRYDWVNN
;
A
#
# COMPACT_ATOMS: atom_id res chain seq x y z
N ILE A 1 -17.21 10.88 27.02
CA ILE A 1 -17.25 11.76 25.82
C ILE A 1 -16.33 11.18 24.74
N LEU A 2 -15.00 11.13 24.96
CA LEU A 2 -14.01 10.56 24.00
C LEU A 2 -14.40 9.21 23.35
N ARG A 3 -14.94 8.26 24.14
CA ARG A 3 -15.38 6.95 23.65
C ARG A 3 -16.48 7.03 22.59
N LYS A 4 -17.44 7.94 22.75
CA LYS A 4 -18.60 8.09 21.85
C LYS A 4 -18.22 8.89 20.59
N ASP A 5 -17.37 9.90 20.73
CA ASP A 5 -17.07 10.86 19.65
C ASP A 5 -15.84 10.51 18.80
N TRP A 6 -15.00 9.57 19.26
CA TRP A 6 -13.74 9.24 18.58
C TRP A 6 -13.41 7.74 18.60
N ALA A 7 -13.49 7.07 19.75
CA ALA A 7 -13.03 5.67 19.88
C ALA A 7 -14.06 4.60 19.43
N THR A 8 -14.93 4.93 18.47
CA THR A 8 -15.92 4.02 17.90
C THR A 8 -15.67 3.88 16.40
N LEU A 9 -15.79 2.67 15.84
CA LEU A 9 -15.53 2.41 14.41
C LEU A 9 -16.33 3.33 13.48
N CYS A 10 -17.57 3.69 13.85
CA CYS A 10 -18.42 4.59 13.07
C CYS A 10 -17.90 6.04 12.97
N GLN A 11 -16.93 6.44 13.80
CA GLN A 11 -16.35 7.79 13.80
C GLN A 11 -15.04 7.88 12.98
N CYS A 12 -14.67 6.82 12.24
CA CYS A 12 -13.43 6.79 11.44
C CYS A 12 -13.38 7.83 10.32
N PHE A 13 -14.54 8.31 9.84
CA PHE A 13 -14.64 9.34 8.81
C PHE A 13 -14.65 10.77 9.37
N LYS A 14 -14.69 10.94 10.69
CA LYS A 14 -14.69 12.26 11.33
C LYS A 14 -13.26 12.72 11.59
N PHE A 15 -13.01 14.02 11.46
CA PHE A 15 -11.74 14.60 11.89
C PHE A 15 -11.50 14.36 13.38
N GLN A 16 -10.25 14.05 13.71
CA GLN A 16 -9.87 13.72 15.07
C GLN A 16 -9.89 14.97 16.00
N PRO A 17 -10.56 14.90 17.17
CA PRO A 17 -10.56 16.00 18.14
C PRO A 17 -9.26 16.04 18.96
N LEU A 18 -8.19 16.60 18.39
CA LEU A 18 -6.84 16.57 18.98
C LEU A 18 -6.74 17.26 20.34
N ASN A 19 -7.44 18.39 20.54
CA ASN A 19 -7.41 19.13 21.81
C ASN A 19 -8.04 18.34 22.97
N LEU A 20 -9.10 17.57 22.69
CA LEU A 20 -9.78 16.75 23.69
C LEU A 20 -8.95 15.50 24.03
N VAL A 21 -8.24 14.94 23.04
CA VAL A 21 -7.28 13.85 23.29
C VAL A 21 -6.11 14.36 24.12
N ARG A 22 -5.60 15.56 23.84
CA ARG A 22 -4.54 16.22 24.62
C ARG A 22 -4.92 16.41 26.08
N SER A 23 -6.09 16.99 26.36
CA SER A 23 -6.51 17.25 27.75
C SER A 23 -6.76 15.98 28.56
N TYR A 24 -7.14 14.88 27.91
CA TYR A 24 -7.44 13.61 28.60
C TYR A 24 -6.23 12.67 28.69
N MET A 25 -5.42 12.56 27.64
CA MET A 25 -4.33 11.57 27.52
C MET A 25 -2.93 12.19 27.55
N GLY A 26 -2.83 13.51 27.57
CA GLY A 26 -1.57 14.25 27.53
C GLY A 26 -1.02 14.50 26.11
N GLU A 27 0.00 15.36 26.04
CA GLU A 27 0.55 15.88 24.78
C GLU A 27 1.24 14.81 23.94
N LYS A 28 1.93 13.86 24.56
CA LYS A 28 2.65 12.79 23.85
C LYS A 28 1.70 11.95 23.00
N LEU A 29 0.57 11.52 23.59
CA LEU A 29 -0.41 10.70 22.87
C LEU A 29 -1.21 11.52 21.86
N ALA A 30 -1.47 12.80 22.14
CA ALA A 30 -2.10 13.69 21.19
C ALA A 30 -1.23 13.92 19.94
N PHE A 31 0.08 14.14 20.10
CA PHE A 31 1.02 14.26 18.98
C PHE A 31 1.11 12.97 18.16
N TYR A 32 1.17 11.81 18.82
CA TYR A 32 1.14 10.51 18.13
C TYR A 32 -0.14 10.33 17.32
N SER A 33 -1.28 10.67 17.90
CA SER A 33 -2.55 10.53 17.20
C SER A 33 -2.70 11.52 16.05
N ALA A 34 -2.20 12.76 16.21
CA ALA A 34 -2.11 13.74 15.13
C ALA A 34 -1.22 13.24 13.97
N PHE A 35 -0.10 12.58 14.28
CA PHE A 35 0.78 11.97 13.28
C PHE A 35 0.06 10.88 12.49
N ILE A 36 -0.60 9.96 13.17
CA ILE A 36 -1.36 8.88 12.53
C ILE A 36 -2.49 9.44 11.66
N GLY A 37 -3.24 10.43 12.15
CA GLY A 37 -4.29 11.08 11.36
C GLY A 37 -3.73 11.70 10.08
N PHE A 38 -2.62 12.43 10.19
CA PHE A 38 -1.94 13.04 9.04
C PHE A 38 -1.40 11.99 8.06
N TYR A 39 -0.77 10.92 8.57
CA TYR A 39 -0.27 9.80 7.77
C TYR A 39 -1.38 9.14 6.96
N ASN A 40 -2.49 8.77 7.60
CA ASN A 40 -3.62 8.15 6.91
C ASN A 40 -4.22 9.08 5.85
N GLN A 41 -4.38 10.38 6.14
CA GLN A 41 -4.88 11.35 5.16
C GLN A 41 -3.97 11.47 3.93
N MET A 42 -2.65 11.50 4.13
CA MET A 42 -1.68 11.54 3.03
C MET A 42 -1.58 10.22 2.26
N LEU A 43 -1.98 9.10 2.87
CA LEU A 43 -1.98 7.78 2.25
C LEU A 43 -3.17 7.56 1.31
N ILE A 44 -4.31 8.22 1.55
CA ILE A 44 -5.52 8.11 0.70
C ILE A 44 -5.22 8.30 -0.80
N PRO A 45 -4.57 9.40 -1.25
CA PRO A 45 -4.28 9.58 -2.68
C PRO A 45 -3.31 8.52 -3.21
N ALA A 46 -2.30 8.12 -2.42
CA ALA A 46 -1.37 7.06 -2.81
C ALA A 46 -2.07 5.70 -2.97
N ALA A 47 -2.99 5.37 -2.07
CA ALA A 47 -3.79 4.17 -2.12
C ALA A 47 -4.74 4.15 -3.33
N PHE A 48 -5.35 5.30 -3.66
CA PHE A 48 -6.21 5.42 -4.83
C PHE A 48 -5.42 5.17 -6.13
N VAL A 49 -4.25 5.80 -6.29
CA VAL A 49 -3.37 5.57 -7.44
C VAL A 49 -2.90 4.11 -7.49
N GLY A 50 -2.46 3.55 -6.36
CA GLY A 50 -2.04 2.15 -6.30
C GLY A 50 -3.15 1.16 -6.69
N LEU A 51 -4.39 1.42 -6.27
CA LEU A 51 -5.55 0.60 -6.63
C LEU A 51 -5.87 0.68 -8.13
N LEU A 52 -5.77 1.86 -8.75
CA LEU A 52 -5.95 2.00 -10.19
C LEU A 52 -4.90 1.21 -10.98
N ILE A 53 -3.64 1.24 -10.53
CA ILE A 53 -2.54 0.50 -11.17
C ILE A 53 -2.74 -1.01 -11.00
N PHE A 54 -3.21 -1.46 -9.84
CA PHE A 54 -3.54 -2.85 -9.60
C PHE A 54 -4.68 -3.34 -10.51
N ILE A 55 -5.76 -2.56 -10.65
CA ILE A 55 -6.87 -2.89 -11.56
C ILE A 55 -6.36 -2.96 -13.01
N TYR A 56 -5.51 -2.02 -13.43
CA TYR A 56 -4.90 -2.04 -14.75
C TYR A 56 -4.04 -3.31 -14.97
N GLY A 57 -3.20 -3.65 -13.99
CA GLY A 57 -2.40 -4.87 -14.02
C GLY A 57 -3.26 -6.14 -14.10
N ALA A 58 -4.32 -6.23 -13.30
CA ALA A 58 -5.26 -7.35 -13.30
C ALA A 58 -6.00 -7.50 -14.64
N ALA A 59 -6.41 -6.39 -15.25
CA ALA A 59 -7.10 -6.41 -16.54
C ALA A 59 -6.17 -6.77 -17.71
N SER A 60 -4.89 -6.38 -17.65
CA SER A 60 -3.91 -6.61 -18.73
C SER A 60 -3.12 -7.91 -18.60
N ALA A 61 -2.98 -8.48 -17.40
CA ALA A 61 -2.21 -9.70 -17.14
C ALA A 61 -2.60 -10.92 -18.01
N PRO A 62 -3.88 -11.29 -18.21
CA PRO A 62 -4.22 -12.46 -19.01
C PRO A 62 -3.94 -12.30 -20.51
N ALA A 63 -3.76 -11.05 -20.99
CA ALA A 63 -3.48 -10.75 -22.40
C ALA A 63 -1.98 -10.54 -22.69
N ASP A 64 -1.12 -10.66 -21.68
CA ASP A 64 0.32 -10.49 -21.84
C ASP A 64 0.95 -11.70 -22.52
N HIS A 65 1.90 -11.47 -23.44
CA HIS A 65 2.58 -12.53 -24.17
C HIS A 65 3.24 -13.56 -23.26
N ALA A 66 3.91 -13.13 -22.18
CA ALA A 66 4.58 -14.05 -21.27
C ALA A 66 3.58 -14.93 -20.51
N THR A 67 2.43 -14.37 -20.10
CA THR A 67 1.37 -15.13 -19.44
C THR A 67 0.71 -16.10 -20.41
N ILE A 68 0.49 -15.71 -21.67
CA ILE A 68 -0.06 -16.60 -22.71
C ILE A 68 0.90 -17.77 -23.00
N ASP A 69 2.21 -17.52 -23.07
CA ASP A 69 3.20 -18.58 -23.34
C ASP A 69 3.29 -19.60 -22.20
N ILE A 70 3.22 -19.13 -20.94
CA ILE A 70 3.28 -19.98 -19.75
C ILE A 70 1.96 -20.74 -19.55
N CYS A 71 0.82 -20.09 -19.73
CA CYS A 71 -0.50 -20.67 -19.50
C CYS A 71 -1.05 -21.45 -20.71
N GLY A 72 -0.47 -21.28 -21.90
CA GLY A 72 -0.93 -21.87 -23.15
C GLY A 72 -0.36 -23.26 -23.45
N SER A 73 -0.55 -23.71 -24.69
CA SER A 73 -0.10 -25.04 -25.16
C SER A 73 1.43 -25.21 -25.12
N PHE A 74 2.18 -24.12 -25.25
CA PHE A 74 3.62 -24.11 -25.08
C PHE A 74 4.02 -24.48 -23.64
N GLY A 75 3.33 -23.90 -22.64
CA GLY A 75 3.53 -24.24 -21.24
C GLY A 75 3.16 -25.68 -20.87
N ASP A 76 2.16 -26.25 -21.54
CA ASP A 76 1.73 -27.64 -21.32
C ASP A 76 2.70 -28.69 -21.91
N SER A 77 3.40 -28.33 -22.99
CA SER A 77 4.38 -29.20 -23.66
C SER A 77 5.80 -29.03 -23.12
N THR A 78 6.06 -27.99 -22.34
CA THR A 78 7.38 -27.68 -21.78
C THR A 78 7.51 -28.20 -20.35
N TYR A 79 8.48 -29.09 -20.13
CA TYR A 79 8.84 -29.59 -18.80
C TYR A 79 10.01 -28.80 -18.24
N MET A 80 9.88 -28.39 -16.98
CA MET A 80 10.94 -27.70 -16.24
C MET A 80 11.82 -28.71 -15.52
N CYS A 81 13.11 -28.39 -15.40
CA CYS A 81 14.03 -29.16 -14.57
C CYS A 81 13.57 -29.14 -13.10
N PRO A 82 13.73 -30.25 -12.36
CA PRO A 82 13.45 -30.27 -10.93
C PRO A 82 14.40 -29.30 -10.21
N THR A 83 13.86 -28.54 -9.26
CA THR A 83 14.62 -27.58 -8.43
C THR A 83 15.36 -28.24 -7.27
N CYS A 84 15.23 -29.56 -7.12
CA CYS A 84 15.78 -30.32 -6.02
C CYS A 84 16.97 -31.18 -6.50
N ASN A 85 17.93 -31.44 -5.60
CA ASN A 85 19.08 -32.32 -5.88
C ASN A 85 18.77 -33.83 -5.73
N GLN A 86 17.53 -34.20 -5.40
CA GLN A 86 17.09 -35.59 -5.26
C GLN A 86 16.13 -36.00 -6.41
N ILE A 87 15.58 -37.21 -6.34
CA ILE A 87 14.60 -37.70 -7.32
C ILE A 87 13.27 -36.97 -7.08
N CYS A 88 13.05 -35.86 -7.80
CA CYS A 88 11.78 -35.12 -7.82
C CYS A 88 11.09 -35.26 -9.19
N PRO A 89 9.75 -35.19 -9.23
CA PRO A 89 9.02 -35.21 -10.48
C PRO A 89 9.31 -33.94 -11.29
N PHE A 90 9.39 -34.09 -12.61
CA PHE A 90 9.36 -32.96 -13.54
C PHE A 90 8.02 -32.23 -13.41
N ARG A 91 8.07 -30.90 -13.47
CA ARG A 91 6.88 -30.04 -13.41
C ARG A 91 6.64 -29.43 -14.78
N LYS A 92 5.38 -29.26 -15.15
CA LYS A 92 5.03 -28.54 -16.37
C LYS A 92 5.20 -27.05 -16.15
N LEU A 93 5.56 -26.32 -17.19
CA LEU A 93 5.65 -24.86 -17.12
C LEU A 93 4.28 -24.23 -16.82
N SER A 94 3.19 -24.82 -17.34
CA SER A 94 1.81 -24.38 -17.09
C SER A 94 1.36 -24.48 -15.64
N ASP A 95 1.99 -25.32 -14.80
CA ASP A 95 1.71 -25.37 -13.35
C ASP A 95 1.99 -24.02 -12.67
N SER A 96 2.88 -23.20 -13.25
CA SER A 96 3.25 -21.88 -12.73
C SER A 96 2.41 -20.73 -13.32
N CYS A 97 1.36 -21.03 -14.08
CA CYS A 97 0.50 -20.04 -14.73
C CYS A 97 -0.02 -18.99 -13.73
N VAL A 98 -0.64 -19.42 -12.63
CA VAL A 98 -1.17 -18.51 -11.60
C VAL A 98 -0.08 -17.58 -11.06
N TYR A 99 1.11 -18.12 -10.79
CA TYR A 99 2.23 -17.33 -10.28
C TYR A 99 2.69 -16.28 -11.31
N SER A 100 2.81 -16.67 -12.59
CA SER A 100 3.18 -15.75 -13.65
C SER A 100 2.16 -14.63 -13.86
N THR A 101 0.86 -14.94 -13.79
CA THR A 101 -0.22 -13.95 -13.88
C THR A 101 -0.14 -12.99 -12.71
N VAL A 102 0.00 -13.50 -11.48
CA VAL A 102 0.11 -12.65 -10.28
C VAL A 102 1.35 -11.77 -10.34
N SER A 103 2.50 -12.31 -10.73
CA SER A 103 3.72 -11.51 -10.92
C SER A 103 3.47 -10.43 -11.97
N ARG A 104 2.82 -10.73 -13.09
CA ARG A 104 2.52 -9.71 -14.12
C ARG A 104 1.59 -8.60 -13.62
N VAL A 105 0.63 -8.90 -12.74
CA VAL A 105 -0.23 -7.88 -12.11
C VAL A 105 0.59 -6.86 -11.32
N PHE A 106 1.60 -7.32 -10.56
CA PHE A 106 2.45 -6.46 -9.72
C PHE A 106 3.64 -5.85 -10.48
N ASP A 107 4.23 -6.59 -11.41
CA ASP A 107 5.43 -6.23 -12.18
C ASP A 107 5.04 -5.72 -13.57
N ASN A 108 4.35 -4.58 -13.59
CA ASN A 108 3.95 -3.89 -14.81
C ASN A 108 4.73 -2.57 -14.99
N ALA A 109 4.78 -2.04 -16.22
CA ALA A 109 5.57 -0.83 -16.49
C ALA A 109 5.10 0.39 -15.67
N VAL A 110 3.82 0.43 -15.28
CA VAL A 110 3.24 1.54 -14.51
C VAL A 110 3.67 1.50 -13.04
N THR A 111 3.94 0.31 -12.48
CA THR A 111 4.41 0.19 -11.08
C THR A 111 5.81 0.77 -10.90
N VAL A 112 6.65 0.80 -11.94
CA VAL A 112 7.94 1.50 -11.92
C VAL A 112 7.75 3.01 -11.71
N VAL A 113 6.81 3.62 -12.45
CA VAL A 113 6.48 5.05 -12.30
C VAL A 113 5.91 5.31 -10.90
N PHE A 114 5.07 4.42 -10.40
CA PHE A 114 4.52 4.51 -9.05
C PHE A 114 5.61 4.43 -7.96
N ALA A 115 6.63 3.60 -8.12
CA ALA A 115 7.74 3.52 -7.17
C ALA A 115 8.52 4.85 -7.06
N VAL A 116 8.71 5.55 -8.17
CA VAL A 116 9.30 6.90 -8.18
C VAL A 116 8.39 7.89 -7.45
N LEU A 117 7.08 7.86 -7.72
CA LEU A 117 6.10 8.71 -7.04
C LEU A 117 6.05 8.45 -5.53
N MET A 118 6.13 7.19 -5.08
CA MET A 118 6.16 6.84 -3.67
C MET A 118 7.43 7.34 -2.96
N SER A 119 8.55 7.36 -3.69
CA SER A 119 9.81 7.93 -3.18
C SER A 119 9.70 9.45 -2.97
N LEU A 120 9.08 10.17 -3.92
CA LEU A 120 8.78 11.60 -3.79
C LEU A 120 7.73 11.86 -2.70
N TRP A 121 6.69 11.04 -2.63
CA TRP A 121 5.65 11.10 -1.60
C TRP A 121 6.25 10.97 -0.20
N ALA A 122 7.19 10.05 0.02
CA ALA A 122 7.84 9.87 1.32
C ALA A 122 8.59 11.14 1.75
N ARG A 123 9.26 11.81 0.79
CA ARG A 123 9.94 13.08 1.06
C ARG A 123 8.94 14.20 1.40
N TRP A 124 7.89 14.34 0.61
CA TRP A 124 6.84 15.33 0.86
C TRP A 124 6.12 15.10 2.19
N PHE A 125 5.83 13.83 2.51
CA PHE A 125 5.19 13.43 3.77
C PHE A 125 5.99 13.94 4.98
N ILE A 126 7.30 13.68 5.02
CA ILE A 126 8.14 14.10 6.14
C ILE A 126 8.21 15.63 6.25
N GLU A 127 8.38 16.35 5.13
CA GLU A 127 8.49 17.81 5.16
C GLU A 127 7.17 18.49 5.56
N LEU A 128 6.03 17.99 5.07
CA LEU A 128 4.72 18.47 5.47
C LEU A 128 4.40 18.12 6.92
N TRP A 129 4.83 16.95 7.39
CA TRP A 129 4.70 16.59 8.81
C TRP A 129 5.49 17.54 9.70
N LYS A 130 6.75 17.89 9.36
CA LYS A 130 7.54 18.88 10.10
C LYS A 130 6.81 20.23 10.20
N ARG A 131 6.19 20.70 9.11
CA ARG A 131 5.38 21.93 9.12
C ARG A 131 4.17 21.79 10.04
N ARG A 132 3.41 20.69 9.94
CA ARG A 132 2.23 20.42 10.78
C ARG A 132 2.58 20.33 12.26
N GLN A 133 3.67 19.64 12.59
CA GLN A 133 4.25 19.55 13.92
C GLN A 133 4.54 20.93 14.50
N SER A 134 5.15 21.83 13.72
CA SER A 134 5.50 23.17 14.19
C SER A 134 4.26 23.99 14.54
N VAL A 135 3.21 23.92 13.72
CA VAL A 135 1.93 24.58 13.97
C VAL A 135 1.28 24.04 15.25
N LEU A 136 1.19 22.71 15.38
CA LEU A 136 0.60 22.09 16.58
C LEU A 136 1.37 22.44 17.86
N ARG A 137 2.70 22.50 17.80
CA ARG A 137 3.50 22.93 18.95
C ARG A 137 3.23 24.38 19.33
N TYR A 138 3.13 25.28 18.35
CA TYR A 138 2.81 26.68 18.60
C TYR A 138 1.40 26.84 19.18
N ASP A 139 0.40 26.20 18.58
CA ASP A 139 -0.99 26.26 19.01
C ASP A 139 -1.17 25.69 20.41
N TRP A 140 -0.41 24.66 20.80
CA TRP A 140 -0.56 24.02 22.10
C TRP A 140 0.17 24.72 23.24
N VAL A 141 1.21 25.51 22.93
CA VAL A 141 1.87 26.35 23.95
C VAL A 141 1.08 27.62 24.24
N ASN A 142 0.45 28.20 23.21
CA ASN A 142 -0.21 29.50 23.31
C ASN A 142 -1.72 29.43 23.60
N ASN A 143 -2.27 28.22 23.72
CA ASN A 143 -3.70 27.94 23.88
C ASN A 143 -3.90 26.84 24.91
#